data_AF-A0A1Y4QJJ1-F1
#
_entry.id   AF-A0A1Y4QJJ1-F1
#
_cell.length_a   1.000
_cell.length_b   1.000
_cell.length_c   1.000
_cell.angle_alpha   90.00
_cell.angle_beta   90.00
_cell.angle_gamma   90.00
#
_symmetry.space_group_name_H-M   'P 1'
#
loop_
_entity.id
_entity.type
_entity.pdbx_description
1 polymer ?
#
loop_
_entity_poly.entity_id
_entity_poly.type
_entity_poly.pdbx_seq_one_letter_code
_entity_poly.pdbx_strand_id
1 'polypeptide(L)'
;MTKENQANKGRKKNFVTIEERDKALKVDLVDFMQQTGFELKRDSDKWYRSVEHDSLVVNRVKNTWSWNSRGIRNHNIIHYAKEFLHLSYPDAVKMINDGTYHENKQIQPTIRTNKPFVYEEEIKEVADFTKAKNYLVNERKLHPKFVDILHKNDLIAQDNRNNVV
;
A
#
# COMPACT_ATOMS: atom_id res chain seq x y z
N MET A 1 51.92 -25.37 35.67
CA MET A 1 50.46 -25.29 35.86
C MET A 1 49.90 -24.34 34.83
N THR A 2 49.19 -24.91 33.87
CA THR A 2 48.59 -24.34 32.67
C THR A 2 47.44 -23.39 33.00
N LYS A 3 47.32 -22.25 32.33
CA LYS A 3 46.02 -21.67 31.94
C LYS A 3 46.12 -21.10 30.53
N GLU A 4 45.66 -21.92 29.59
CA GLU A 4 45.32 -21.58 28.23
C GLU A 4 44.06 -20.71 28.15
N ASN A 5 43.99 -19.96 27.04
CA ASN A 5 42.80 -19.68 26.21
C ASN A 5 41.65 -18.85 26.78
N GLN A 6 41.74 -17.53 26.54
CA GLN A 6 40.58 -16.71 26.21
C GLN A 6 40.57 -16.38 24.70
N ALA A 7 40.25 -17.37 23.88
CA ALA A 7 39.95 -17.16 22.46
C ALA A 7 38.77 -18.04 22.06
N ASN A 8 37.55 -17.61 22.41
CA ASN A 8 36.36 -18.13 21.76
C ASN A 8 35.24 -17.07 21.72
N LYS A 9 35.47 -15.98 20.98
CA LYS A 9 34.35 -15.19 20.43
C LYS A 9 33.75 -16.03 19.31
N GLY A 10 32.60 -16.66 19.59
CA GLY A 10 31.90 -17.55 18.67
C GLY A 10 31.76 -16.95 17.28
N ARG A 11 32.16 -17.71 16.25
CA ARG A 11 31.98 -17.35 14.84
C ARG A 11 30.51 -17.01 14.60
N LYS A 12 30.22 -15.78 14.16
CA LYS A 12 28.89 -15.42 13.65
C LYS A 12 28.54 -16.38 12.52
N LYS A 13 27.41 -17.09 12.65
CA LYS A 13 26.85 -17.87 11.54
C LYS A 13 26.45 -16.89 10.44
N ASN A 14 27.12 -16.95 9.30
CA ASN A 14 26.84 -16.10 8.13
C ASN A 14 25.74 -16.68 7.21
N PHE A 15 25.12 -17.80 7.59
CA PHE A 15 24.13 -18.50 6.80
C PHE A 15 22.81 -18.55 7.54
N VAL A 16 21.72 -18.31 6.81
CA VAL A 16 20.35 -18.33 7.30
C VAL A 16 19.67 -19.59 6.79
N THR A 17 19.02 -20.34 7.67
CA THR A 17 18.24 -21.53 7.27
C THR A 17 16.91 -21.14 6.65
N ILE A 18 16.29 -22.06 5.90
CA ILE A 18 14.94 -21.86 5.35
C ILE A 18 13.93 -21.59 6.48
N GLU A 19 14.03 -22.32 7.59
CA GLU A 19 13.15 -22.15 8.75
C GLU A 19 13.32 -20.79 9.42
N GLU A 20 14.56 -20.31 9.59
CA GLU A 20 14.84 -18.97 10.14
C GLU A 20 14.26 -17.88 9.23
N ARG A 21 14.42 -18.02 7.92
CA ARG A 21 13.82 -17.10 6.95
C ARG A 21 12.30 -17.12 7.06
N ASP A 22 11.69 -18.30 7.04
CA ASP A 22 10.23 -18.44 7.00
C ASP A 22 9.60 -17.96 8.30
N LYS A 23 10.26 -18.15 9.45
CA LYS A 23 9.88 -17.54 10.72
C LYS A 23 9.87 -16.01 10.62
N ALA A 24 10.92 -15.40 10.06
CA ALA A 24 11.00 -13.95 9.91
C ALA A 24 9.90 -13.41 8.98
N LEU A 25 9.56 -14.13 7.91
CA LEU A 25 8.52 -13.72 6.96
C LEU A 25 7.09 -13.73 7.54
N LYS A 26 6.87 -14.40 8.68
CA LYS A 26 5.58 -14.42 9.38
C LYS A 26 5.36 -13.19 10.26
N VAL A 27 6.39 -12.42 10.59
CA VAL A 27 6.24 -11.20 11.40
C VAL A 27 5.44 -10.14 10.64
N ASP A 28 4.55 -9.44 11.33
CA ASP A 28 3.78 -8.32 10.79
C ASP A 28 4.70 -7.15 10.42
N LEU A 29 4.76 -6.85 9.12
CA LEU A 29 5.60 -5.80 8.58
C LEU A 29 5.26 -4.41 9.13
N VAL A 30 3.98 -4.11 9.35
CA VAL A 30 3.57 -2.79 9.86
C VAL A 30 4.04 -2.63 11.30
N ASP A 31 3.83 -3.66 12.13
CA ASP A 31 4.31 -3.67 13.52
C ASP A 31 5.83 -3.53 13.60
N PHE A 32 6.57 -4.31 12.80
CA PHE A 32 8.03 -4.22 12.76
C PHE A 32 8.53 -2.83 12.34
N MET A 33 7.95 -2.25 11.28
CA MET A 33 8.32 -0.92 10.79
C MET A 33 8.06 0.16 11.87
N GLN A 34 6.90 0.12 12.53
CA GLN A 34 6.56 1.10 13.56
C GLN A 34 7.46 0.97 14.80
N GLN A 35 7.76 -0.25 15.25
CA GLN A 35 8.65 -0.48 16.39
C GLN A 35 10.11 -0.09 16.11
N THR A 36 10.53 -0.11 14.84
CA THR A 36 11.86 0.36 14.41
C THR A 36 11.90 1.85 14.11
N GLY A 37 10.84 2.59 14.47
CA GLY A 37 10.77 4.06 14.39
C GLY A 37 10.22 4.60 13.08
N PHE A 38 9.70 3.75 12.19
CA PHE A 38 9.16 4.19 10.90
C PHE A 38 7.67 4.51 11.00
N GLU A 39 7.32 5.79 10.83
CA GLU A 39 5.95 6.24 10.95
C GLU A 39 5.07 5.85 9.75
N LEU A 40 3.99 5.12 10.05
CA LEU A 40 2.99 4.67 9.08
C LEU A 40 1.60 5.16 9.48
N LYS A 41 0.89 5.78 8.55
CA LYS A 41 -0.52 6.14 8.68
C LYS A 41 -1.40 5.08 8.02
N ARG A 42 -2.44 4.64 8.74
CA ARG A 42 -3.44 3.73 8.20
C ARG A 42 -4.34 4.45 7.20
N ASP A 43 -4.41 3.91 5.98
CA ASP A 43 -5.24 4.46 4.90
C ASP A 43 -6.50 3.61 4.68
N SER A 44 -6.39 2.29 4.86
CA SER A 44 -7.52 1.36 4.88
C SER A 44 -7.19 0.13 5.73
N ASP A 45 -8.09 -0.85 5.80
CA ASP A 45 -7.83 -2.10 6.50
C ASP A 45 -6.62 -2.87 5.95
N LYS A 46 -6.35 -2.71 4.66
CA LYS A 46 -5.26 -3.38 3.93
C LYS A 46 -4.01 -2.52 3.79
N TRP A 47 -4.16 -1.21 3.67
CA TRP A 47 -3.09 -0.32 3.23
C TRP A 47 -2.67 0.68 4.30
N TYR A 48 -1.36 0.83 4.44
CA TYR A 48 -0.71 1.87 5.22
C TYR A 48 0.19 2.68 4.27
N ARG A 49 0.43 3.95 4.60
CA ARG A 49 1.32 4.83 3.87
C ARG A 49 2.37 5.42 4.81
N SER A 50 3.58 5.62 4.31
CA SER A 50 4.60 6.36 5.04
C SER A 50 4.18 7.81 5.24
N VAL A 51 4.53 8.37 6.39
CA VAL A 51 4.41 9.80 6.68
C VAL A 51 5.59 10.57 6.06
N GLU A 52 6.79 10.00 6.10
CA GLU A 52 8.03 10.67 5.69
C GLU A 52 8.37 10.50 4.20
N HIS A 53 8.05 9.35 3.62
CA HIS A 53 8.46 9.01 2.26
C HIS A 53 7.31 9.02 1.28
N ASP A 54 7.44 9.90 0.27
CA ASP A 54 6.49 10.00 -0.82
C ASP A 54 6.33 8.66 -1.54
N SER A 55 5.07 8.27 -1.72
CA SER A 55 4.67 7.07 -2.48
C SER A 55 5.16 5.73 -1.92
N LEU A 56 5.60 5.67 -0.66
CA LEU A 56 5.82 4.40 0.05
C LEU A 56 4.51 3.92 0.66
N VAL A 57 4.12 2.70 0.29
CA VAL A 57 2.89 2.04 0.76
C VAL A 57 3.19 0.65 1.28
N VAL A 58 2.46 0.23 2.32
CA VAL A 58 2.55 -1.10 2.92
C VAL A 58 1.21 -1.80 2.75
N ASN A 59 1.25 -3.00 2.15
CA ASN A 59 0.14 -3.91 2.02
C ASN A 59 0.21 -4.92 3.18
N ARG A 60 -0.59 -4.70 4.20
CA ARG A 60 -0.57 -5.54 5.40
C ARG A 60 -1.04 -6.98 5.12
N VAL A 61 -2.00 -7.15 4.20
CA VAL A 61 -2.51 -8.48 3.80
C VAL A 61 -1.45 -9.31 3.09
N LYS A 62 -0.67 -8.70 2.20
CA LYS A 62 0.41 -9.39 1.48
C LYS A 62 1.72 -9.44 2.28
N ASN A 63 1.78 -8.75 3.42
CA ASN A 63 2.99 -8.53 4.20
C ASN A 63 4.15 -7.93 3.38
N THR A 64 3.84 -6.98 2.49
CA THR A 64 4.84 -6.34 1.60
C THR A 64 4.74 -4.83 1.60
N TRP A 65 5.84 -4.17 1.28
CA TRP A 65 5.90 -2.73 1.01
C TRP A 65 6.33 -2.46 -0.43
N SER A 66 6.04 -1.26 -0.90
CA SER A 66 6.42 -0.77 -2.23
C SER A 66 6.73 0.71 -2.15
N TRP A 67 7.73 1.17 -2.90
CA TRP A 67 8.11 2.57 -3.01
C TRP A 67 8.08 2.97 -4.47
N ASN A 68 6.93 3.48 -4.90
CA ASN A 68 6.63 3.62 -6.32
C ASN A 68 7.55 4.62 -7.03
N SER A 69 7.93 5.70 -6.36
CA SER A 69 8.86 6.72 -6.89
C SER A 69 10.29 6.19 -7.07
N ARG A 70 10.67 5.12 -6.36
CA ARG A 70 11.97 4.43 -6.49
C ARG A 70 11.89 3.16 -7.34
N GLY A 71 10.71 2.82 -7.87
CA GLY A 71 10.49 1.59 -8.63
C GLY A 71 10.52 0.29 -7.80
N ILE A 72 10.54 0.38 -6.47
CA ILE A 72 10.59 -0.79 -5.58
C ILE A 72 9.17 -1.33 -5.38
N ARG A 73 8.96 -2.64 -5.58
CA ARG A 73 7.63 -3.25 -5.51
C ARG A 73 7.66 -4.59 -4.77
N ASN A 74 6.63 -4.82 -3.96
CA ASN A 74 6.37 -6.07 -3.24
C ASN A 74 7.56 -6.62 -2.41
N HIS A 75 8.37 -5.74 -1.83
CA HIS A 75 9.46 -6.13 -0.94
C HIS A 75 8.91 -6.57 0.42
N ASN A 76 9.51 -7.60 1.02
CA ASN A 76 9.09 -8.11 2.33
C ASN A 76 9.85 -7.42 3.49
N ILE A 77 9.58 -7.88 4.72
CA ILE A 77 10.20 -7.38 5.95
C ILE A 77 11.73 -7.46 5.98
N ILE A 78 12.32 -8.52 5.43
CA ILE A 78 13.78 -8.65 5.36
C ILE A 78 14.36 -7.58 4.44
N HIS A 79 13.69 -7.29 3.32
CA HIS A 79 14.10 -6.22 2.42
C HIS A 79 14.00 -4.84 3.08
N TYR A 80 12.95 -4.61 3.89
CA TYR A 80 12.84 -3.37 4.67
C TYR A 80 14.03 -3.21 5.63
N ALA A 81 14.35 -4.25 6.41
CA ALA A 81 15.47 -4.20 7.35
C ALA A 81 16.82 -3.96 6.65
N LYS A 82 17.01 -4.51 5.44
CA LYS A 82 18.19 -4.21 4.64
C LYS A 82 18.21 -2.76 4.13
N GLU A 83 17.08 -2.25 3.65
CA GLU A 83 16.99 -0.95 3.01
C GLU A 83 17.11 0.19 4.02
N PHE A 84 16.33 0.14 5.10
CA PHE A 84 16.16 1.24 6.05
C PHE A 84 16.99 1.09 7.33
N LEU A 85 17.32 -0.14 7.73
CA LEU A 85 18.18 -0.40 8.89
C LEU A 85 19.62 -0.75 8.47
N HIS A 86 19.90 -0.78 7.16
CA HIS A 86 21.21 -1.06 6.57
C HIS A 86 21.85 -2.37 7.06
N LEU A 87 21.01 -3.36 7.38
CA LEU A 87 21.46 -4.67 7.87
C LEU A 87 21.88 -5.60 6.73
N SER A 88 22.81 -6.50 7.03
CA SER A 88 23.06 -7.65 6.15
C SER A 88 21.85 -8.60 6.15
N TYR A 89 21.73 -9.47 5.15
CA TYR A 89 20.62 -10.44 5.12
C TYR A 89 20.58 -11.34 6.37
N PRO A 90 21.70 -11.93 6.84
CA PRO A 90 21.72 -12.70 8.09
C PRO A 90 21.36 -11.87 9.33
N ASP A 91 21.90 -10.65 9.45
CA ASP A 91 21.60 -9.80 10.60
C ASP A 91 20.14 -9.34 10.62
N ALA A 92 19.56 -9.07 9.44
CA ALA A 92 18.14 -8.73 9.31
C ALA A 92 17.24 -9.89 9.77
N VAL A 93 17.48 -11.12 9.28
CA VAL A 93 16.69 -12.28 9.69
C VAL A 93 16.84 -12.54 11.19
N LYS A 94 18.05 -12.43 11.72
CA LYS A 94 18.29 -12.57 13.15
C LYS A 94 17.53 -11.53 13.98
N MET A 95 17.63 -10.24 13.62
CA MET A 95 16.94 -9.17 14.33
C MET A 95 15.41 -9.35 14.33
N ILE A 96 14.84 -9.76 13.20
CA ILE A 96 13.40 -10.01 13.10
C ILE A 96 12.99 -11.20 13.98
N ASN A 97 13.79 -12.26 14.00
CA ASN A 97 13.49 -13.49 14.75
C ASN A 97 13.72 -13.39 16.25
N ASP A 98 14.65 -12.55 16.68
CA ASP A 98 15.02 -12.33 18.09
C ASP A 98 14.12 -11.29 18.78
N GLY A 99 13.42 -10.46 18.01
CA GLY A 99 12.51 -9.45 18.54
C GLY A 99 11.14 -10.00 18.93
N THR A 100 10.38 -9.18 19.66
CA THR A 100 9.00 -9.51 20.07
C THR A 100 8.02 -8.70 19.24
N TYR A 101 7.62 -9.29 18.11
CA TYR A 101 6.70 -8.67 17.16
C TYR A 101 5.42 -9.50 17.02
N HIS A 102 4.34 -8.85 16.63
CA HIS A 102 3.12 -9.54 16.27
C HIS A 102 3.34 -10.37 15.01
N GLU A 103 2.75 -11.56 14.99
CA GLU A 103 2.66 -12.35 13.75
C GLU A 103 1.64 -11.69 12.82
N ASN A 104 1.92 -11.70 11.52
CA ASN A 104 0.97 -11.31 10.49
C ASN A 104 -0.17 -12.33 10.48
N LYS A 105 -1.20 -12.05 11.25
CA LYS A 105 -2.49 -12.73 11.10
C LYS A 105 -2.95 -12.39 9.71
N GLN A 106 -3.06 -13.36 8.81
CA GLN A 106 -3.63 -13.17 7.49
C GLN A 106 -4.97 -12.45 7.63
N ILE A 107 -4.94 -11.13 7.45
CA ILE A 107 -6.13 -10.31 7.50
C ILE A 107 -6.87 -10.71 6.25
N GLN A 108 -7.95 -11.49 6.39
CA GLN A 108 -8.88 -11.65 5.29
C GLN A 108 -9.33 -10.23 4.95
N PRO A 109 -9.02 -9.71 3.75
CA PRO A 109 -9.48 -8.39 3.39
C PRO A 109 -10.99 -8.43 3.53
N THR A 110 -11.54 -7.57 4.38
CA THR A 110 -12.99 -7.38 4.43
C THR A 110 -13.41 -7.11 3.00
N ILE A 111 -14.12 -8.07 2.41
CA ILE A 111 -14.72 -7.93 1.09
C ILE A 111 -15.71 -6.79 1.27
N ARG A 112 -15.30 -5.57 0.92
CA ARG A 112 -16.24 -4.51 0.68
C ARG A 112 -17.05 -4.99 -0.51
N THR A 113 -18.25 -5.48 -0.25
CA THR A 113 -19.23 -5.68 -1.31
C THR A 113 -19.37 -4.32 -1.97
N ASN A 114 -18.84 -4.17 -3.18
CA ASN A 114 -19.13 -2.98 -3.97
C ASN A 114 -20.64 -2.97 -4.11
N LYS A 115 -21.31 -2.09 -3.37
CA LYS A 115 -22.73 -1.85 -3.59
C LYS A 115 -22.85 -1.37 -5.04
N PRO A 116 -23.85 -1.83 -5.80
CA PRO A 116 -24.12 -1.26 -7.11
C PRO A 116 -24.26 0.26 -6.95
N PHE A 117 -23.77 0.99 -7.95
CA PHE A 117 -24.02 2.43 -8.00
C PHE A 117 -25.53 2.64 -8.03
N VAL A 118 -26.03 3.47 -7.12
CA VAL A 118 -27.44 3.86 -7.05
C VAL A 118 -27.50 5.28 -7.56
N TYR A 119 -28.13 5.47 -8.72
CA TYR A 119 -28.42 6.79 -9.22
C TYR A 119 -29.52 7.41 -8.35
N GLU A 120 -29.25 8.57 -7.76
CA GLU A 120 -30.16 9.20 -6.79
C GLU A 120 -31.44 9.67 -7.50
N GLU A 121 -32.61 9.17 -7.07
CA GLU A 121 -33.91 9.52 -7.67
C GLU A 121 -34.24 11.02 -7.59
N GLU A 122 -33.55 11.77 -6.72
CA GLU A 122 -33.70 13.22 -6.58
C GLU A 122 -33.05 14.00 -7.73
N ILE A 123 -32.17 13.38 -8.52
CA ILE A 123 -31.54 14.00 -9.68
C ILE A 123 -32.58 14.13 -10.80
N LYS A 124 -32.99 15.39 -11.03
CA LYS A 124 -33.92 15.73 -12.12
C LYS A 124 -33.14 16.10 -13.36
N GLU A 125 -32.89 15.10 -14.19
CA GLU A 125 -32.32 15.31 -15.52
C GLU A 125 -33.22 16.19 -16.38
N VAL A 126 -32.58 17.03 -17.19
CA VAL A 126 -33.24 17.86 -18.19
C VAL A 126 -32.77 17.47 -19.58
N ALA A 127 -33.65 17.59 -20.57
CA ALA A 127 -33.31 17.27 -21.96
C ALA A 127 -32.25 18.20 -22.57
N ASP A 128 -32.08 19.40 -22.02
CA ASP A 128 -31.02 20.32 -22.45
C ASP A 128 -29.67 19.90 -21.85
N PHE A 129 -28.69 19.65 -22.71
CA PHE A 129 -27.32 19.30 -22.33
C PHE A 129 -26.31 20.42 -22.62
N THR A 130 -26.78 21.61 -22.99
CA THR A 130 -25.91 22.68 -23.52
C THR A 130 -24.89 23.19 -22.51
N LYS A 131 -25.29 23.40 -21.26
CA LYS A 131 -24.39 23.95 -20.23
C LYS A 131 -23.39 22.91 -19.75
N ALA A 132 -23.82 21.67 -19.55
CA ALA A 132 -22.95 20.54 -19.28
C ALA A 132 -21.90 20.36 -20.38
N LYS A 133 -22.32 20.37 -21.65
CA LYS A 133 -21.41 20.29 -22.80
C LYS A 133 -20.43 21.47 -22.83
N ASN A 134 -20.92 22.69 -22.65
CA ASN A 134 -20.07 23.89 -22.63
C ASN A 134 -19.00 23.79 -21.54
N TYR A 135 -19.39 23.39 -20.33
CA TYR A 135 -18.47 23.18 -19.22
C TYR A 135 -17.40 22.13 -19.55
N LEU A 136 -17.82 20.96 -20.03
CA LEU A 136 -16.90 19.86 -20.33
C LEU A 136 -15.94 20.19 -21.49
N VAL A 137 -16.43 20.85 -22.53
CA VAL A 137 -15.63 21.17 -23.72
C VAL A 137 -14.78 22.42 -23.51
N ASN A 138 -15.39 23.53 -23.10
CA ASN A 138 -14.73 24.83 -23.09
C ASN A 138 -13.92 25.08 -21.82
N GLU A 139 -14.36 24.56 -20.67
CA GLU A 139 -13.64 24.75 -19.40
C GLU A 139 -12.74 23.56 -19.08
N ARG A 140 -13.27 22.33 -19.14
CA ARG A 140 -12.49 21.10 -18.85
C ARG A 140 -11.66 20.59 -20.04
N LYS A 141 -11.80 21.22 -21.22
CA LYS A 141 -11.03 20.90 -22.44
C LYS A 141 -11.18 19.45 -22.90
N LEU A 142 -12.31 18.81 -22.61
CA LEU A 142 -12.63 17.50 -23.15
C LEU A 142 -12.97 17.61 -24.63
N HIS A 143 -12.56 16.61 -25.41
CA HIS A 143 -12.81 16.59 -26.83
C HIS A 143 -14.33 16.56 -27.12
N PRO A 144 -14.89 17.45 -27.96
CA PRO A 144 -16.34 17.55 -28.19
C PRO A 144 -16.99 16.22 -28.58
N LYS A 145 -16.36 15.46 -29.51
CA LYS A 145 -16.86 14.15 -29.91
C LYS A 145 -16.93 13.14 -28.76
N PHE A 146 -16.02 13.21 -27.79
CA PHE A 146 -16.02 12.31 -26.63
C PHE A 146 -17.22 12.62 -25.72
N VAL A 147 -17.43 13.90 -25.43
CA VAL A 147 -18.59 14.37 -24.65
C VAL A 147 -19.91 13.98 -25.33
N ASP A 148 -20.00 14.13 -26.64
CA ASP A 148 -21.19 13.74 -27.41
C ASP A 148 -21.44 12.23 -27.39
N ILE A 149 -20.39 11.40 -27.41
CA ILE A 149 -20.52 9.94 -27.29
C ILE A 149 -21.06 9.58 -25.90
N LEU A 150 -20.49 10.14 -24.83
CA LEU A 150 -20.94 9.84 -23.47
C LEU A 150 -22.41 10.21 -23.26
N HIS A 151 -22.81 11.40 -23.72
CA HIS A 151 -24.19 11.85 -23.59
C HIS A 151 -25.16 10.99 -24.40
N LYS A 152 -24.81 10.62 -25.64
CA LYS A 152 -25.64 9.75 -26.49
C LYS A 152 -25.82 8.32 -25.97
N ASN A 153 -24.94 7.87 -25.08
CA ASN A 153 -25.01 6.55 -24.47
C ASN A 153 -25.59 6.60 -23.04
N ASP A 154 -26.23 7.72 -22.65
CA ASP A 154 -26.80 7.94 -21.32
C ASP A 154 -25.78 7.73 -20.18
N LEU A 155 -24.50 8.02 -20.45
CA LEU A 155 -23.41 7.92 -19.46
C LEU A 155 -23.16 9.23 -18.71
N ILE A 156 -23.65 10.34 -19.26
CA ILE A 156 -23.67 11.67 -18.63
C ILE A 156 -24.93 12.43 -19.04
N ALA A 157 -25.48 13.20 -18.12
CA ALA A 157 -26.63 14.06 -18.33
C ALA A 157 -26.41 15.45 -17.69
N GLN A 158 -27.40 16.32 -17.88
CA GLN A 158 -27.47 17.61 -17.20
C GLN A 158 -28.67 17.59 -16.25
N ASP A 159 -28.47 17.99 -15.00
CA ASP A 159 -29.58 18.16 -14.05
C ASP A 159 -30.22 19.55 -14.17
N ASN A 160 -31.34 19.76 -13.49
CA ASN A 160 -32.05 21.03 -13.44
C ASN A 160 -31.28 22.18 -12.76
N ARG A 161 -30.15 21.90 -12.11
CA ARG A 161 -29.22 22.88 -11.54
C ARG A 161 -28.03 23.16 -12.47
N ASN A 162 -28.02 22.56 -13.66
CA ASN A 162 -26.97 22.63 -14.67
C ASN A 162 -25.66 21.93 -14.26
N ASN A 163 -25.73 20.96 -13.34
CA ASN A 163 -24.61 20.08 -13.04
C ASN A 163 -24.47 19.01 -14.13
N VAL A 164 -23.25 18.49 -14.30
CA VAL A 164 -23.00 17.26 -15.06
C VAL A 164 -23.20 16.10 -14.09
N VAL A 165 -24.13 15.19 -14.40
CA VAL A 165 -24.47 14.01 -13.60
C VAL A 165 -24.26 12.73 -14.40
#